data_AF-A0A954YVP4-F1
#
_entry.id   AF-A0A954YVP4-F1
#
_cell.length_a   1.000
_cell.length_b   1.000
_cell.length_c   1.000
_cell.angle_alpha   90.00
_cell.angle_beta   90.00
_cell.angle_gamma   90.00
#
_symmetry.space_group_name_H-M   'P 1'
#
loop_
_entity.id
_entity.type
_entity.pdbx_description
1 polymer ?
#
loop_
_entity_poly.entity_id
_entity_poly.type
_entity_poly.pdbx_seq_one_letter_code
_entity_poly.pdbx_strand_id
1 'polypeptide(L)'
;MIKRFLYDMLDWLRETYWSHDFYLERDVVWTVQKRLQRLISSEQMPLRVFNDYPIAPGNRRSLCVDIAILRDKNVLLAIEFKYEPDHRRGIGNDAEILPSKFDPSVVLWGKDGVLKDIERCQSYVANGKSEAAVSLFVDEGGCFRHRDPHSGTSWIDWPNADGHGEVSILMGCFGALK
;
A
#
# COMPACT_ATOMS: atom_id res chain seq x y z
N MET A 1 -15.76 8.70 -6.99
CA MET A 1 -15.16 8.02 -8.17
C MET A 1 -13.82 7.41 -7.82
N ILE A 2 -12.85 8.21 -7.35
CA ILE A 2 -11.52 7.72 -6.94
C ILE A 2 -11.64 6.72 -5.80
N LYS A 3 -12.57 7.00 -4.87
CA LYS A 3 -12.98 6.06 -3.82
C LYS A 3 -13.28 4.66 -4.37
N ARG A 4 -14.08 4.58 -5.45
CA ARG A 4 -14.48 3.30 -6.06
C ARG A 4 -13.27 2.56 -6.60
N PHE A 5 -12.38 3.21 -7.35
CA PHE A 5 -11.17 2.56 -7.86
C PHE A 5 -10.26 2.02 -6.76
N LEU A 6 -10.15 2.72 -5.62
CA LEU A 6 -9.41 2.23 -4.47
C LEU A 6 -10.03 0.95 -3.91
N TYR A 7 -11.33 0.94 -3.62
CA TYR A 7 -11.99 -0.24 -3.05
C TYR A 7 -12.07 -1.40 -4.04
N ASP A 8 -12.40 -1.17 -5.31
CA ASP A 8 -12.39 -2.21 -6.34
C ASP A 8 -11.00 -2.83 -6.53
N MET A 9 -9.95 -2.02 -6.35
CA MET A 9 -8.56 -2.50 -6.36
C MET A 9 -8.26 -3.34 -5.12
N LEU A 10 -8.66 -2.89 -3.93
CA LEU A 10 -8.45 -3.62 -2.68
C LEU A 10 -9.22 -4.94 -2.65
N ASP A 11 -10.47 -4.96 -3.12
CA ASP A 11 -11.27 -6.18 -3.22
C ASP A 11 -10.64 -7.17 -4.21
N TRP A 12 -10.20 -6.68 -5.38
CA TRP A 12 -9.47 -7.52 -6.34
C TRP A 12 -8.15 -8.04 -5.77
N LEU A 13 -7.39 -7.19 -5.06
CA LEU A 13 -6.12 -7.59 -4.47
C LEU A 13 -6.36 -8.66 -3.40
N ARG A 14 -7.38 -8.49 -2.54
CA ARG A 14 -7.78 -9.49 -1.55
C ARG A 14 -8.13 -10.84 -2.20
N GLU A 15 -8.94 -10.81 -3.25
CA GLU A 15 -9.40 -12.03 -3.96
C GLU A 15 -8.27 -12.75 -4.71
N THR A 16 -7.25 -12.01 -5.13
CA THR A 16 -6.17 -12.55 -5.96
C THR A 16 -4.83 -12.61 -5.23
N TYR A 17 -4.76 -12.23 -3.95
CA TYR A 17 -3.50 -12.01 -3.23
C TYR A 17 -2.54 -13.19 -3.38
N TRP A 18 -3.04 -14.40 -3.09
CA TRP A 18 -2.28 -15.66 -3.13
C TRP A 18 -1.94 -16.17 -4.53
N SER A 19 -2.41 -15.49 -5.59
CA SER A 19 -1.99 -15.77 -6.97
C SER A 19 -0.79 -14.95 -7.42
N HIS A 20 -0.28 -14.06 -6.55
CA HIS A 20 0.89 -13.22 -6.82
C HIS A 20 2.03 -13.60 -5.87
N ASP A 21 3.25 -13.58 -6.40
CA ASP A 21 4.46 -13.77 -5.59
C ASP A 21 5.00 -12.42 -5.11
N PHE A 22 4.61 -12.00 -3.90
CA PHE A 22 5.12 -10.78 -3.29
C PHE A 22 6.36 -11.06 -2.44
N TYR A 23 7.54 -10.62 -2.87
CA TYR A 23 8.76 -10.73 -2.07
C TYR A 23 9.15 -9.40 -1.43
N LEU A 24 8.81 -8.30 -2.11
CA LEU A 24 9.16 -6.94 -1.73
C LEU A 24 7.95 -6.01 -1.92
N GLU A 25 7.96 -4.89 -1.20
CA GLU A 25 6.97 -3.81 -1.30
C GLU A 25 6.72 -3.37 -2.76
N ARG A 26 7.78 -3.31 -3.58
CA ARG A 26 7.70 -2.93 -4.99
C ARG A 26 6.85 -3.88 -5.84
N ASP A 27 6.73 -5.15 -5.45
CA ASP A 27 5.95 -6.15 -6.16
C ASP A 27 4.45 -5.88 -5.95
N VAL A 28 4.07 -5.51 -4.72
CA VAL A 28 2.72 -5.03 -4.38
C VAL A 28 2.41 -3.74 -5.14
N VAL A 29 3.32 -2.76 -5.10
CA VAL A 29 3.15 -1.46 -5.80
C VAL A 29 2.95 -1.66 -7.29
N TRP A 30 3.80 -2.46 -7.94
CA TRP A 30 3.68 -2.75 -9.38
C TRP A 30 2.36 -3.42 -9.71
N THR A 31 1.97 -4.43 -8.93
CA THR A 31 0.73 -5.20 -9.15
C THR A 31 -0.51 -4.31 -9.03
N VAL A 32 -0.57 -3.49 -7.98
CA VAL A 32 -1.65 -2.52 -7.76
C VAL A 32 -1.67 -1.45 -8.85
N GLN A 33 -0.51 -0.91 -9.24
CA GLN A 33 -0.42 0.07 -10.33
C GLN A 33 -1.01 -0.48 -11.62
N LYS A 34 -0.63 -1.71 -12.01
CA LYS A 34 -1.14 -2.37 -13.22
C LYS A 34 -2.65 -2.59 -13.15
N ARG A 35 -3.19 -2.95 -11.99
CA ARG A 35 -4.64 -3.09 -11.79
C ARG A 35 -5.37 -1.76 -11.96
N LEU A 36 -4.91 -0.71 -11.28
CA LEU A 36 -5.51 0.63 -11.36
C LEU A 36 -5.49 1.18 -12.80
N GLN A 37 -4.38 1.00 -13.52
CA GLN A 37 -4.28 1.37 -14.94
C GLN A 37 -5.35 0.66 -15.78
N ARG A 38 -5.53 -0.67 -15.58
CA ARG A 38 -6.54 -1.44 -16.31
C ARG A 38 -7.96 -0.97 -15.99
N LEU A 39 -8.29 -0.77 -14.71
CA LEU A 39 -9.62 -0.27 -14.27
C LEU A 39 -9.96 1.09 -14.88
N ILE A 40 -9.01 2.03 -14.81
CA ILE A 40 -9.16 3.39 -15.36
C ILE A 40 -9.30 3.36 -16.88
N SER A 41 -8.49 2.55 -17.57
CA SER A 41 -8.55 2.41 -19.03
C SER A 41 -9.84 1.74 -19.50
N SER A 42 -10.34 0.72 -18.80
CA SER A 42 -11.61 0.05 -19.17
C SER A 42 -12.81 0.97 -19.08
N GLU A 43 -12.76 1.96 -18.19
CA GLU A 43 -13.78 2.99 -18.04
C GLU A 43 -13.55 4.25 -18.89
N GLN A 44 -12.53 4.26 -19.75
CA GLN A 44 -12.17 5.39 -20.63
C GLN A 44 -12.02 6.72 -19.87
N MET A 45 -11.55 6.65 -18.62
CA MET A 45 -11.40 7.82 -17.78
C MET A 45 -10.13 8.60 -18.16
N PRO A 46 -10.16 9.95 -18.20
CA PRO A 46 -8.99 10.78 -18.49
C PRO A 46 -8.08 10.91 -17.26
N LEU A 47 -7.75 9.79 -16.62
CA LEU A 47 -6.89 9.70 -15.45
C LEU A 47 -5.59 8.98 -15.80
N ARG A 48 -4.52 9.32 -15.09
CA ARG A 48 -3.21 8.68 -15.26
C ARG A 48 -2.70 8.15 -13.93
N VAL A 49 -2.08 6.97 -13.97
CA VAL A 49 -1.49 6.33 -12.79
C VAL A 49 0.03 6.32 -12.94
N PHE A 50 0.72 6.98 -12.01
CA PHE A 50 2.17 7.05 -11.94
C PHE A 50 2.70 6.24 -10.76
N ASN A 51 3.91 5.72 -10.92
CA ASN A 51 4.74 5.18 -9.84
C ASN A 51 5.85 6.19 -9.53
N ASP A 52 6.33 6.23 -8.28
CA ASP A 52 7.43 7.08 -7.82
C ASP A 52 7.18 8.57 -8.21
N TYR A 53 5.95 9.06 -8.04
CA TYR A 53 5.55 10.40 -8.51
C TYR A 53 6.01 11.52 -7.55
N PRO A 54 6.78 12.53 -8.01
CA PRO A 54 7.29 13.60 -7.16
C PRO A 54 6.16 14.57 -6.77
N ILE A 55 5.55 14.35 -5.61
CA ILE A 55 4.39 15.12 -5.15
C ILE A 55 4.77 16.49 -4.56
N ALA A 56 6.04 16.66 -4.20
CA ALA A 56 6.60 17.91 -3.70
C ALA A 56 7.88 18.30 -4.47
N PRO A 57 8.15 19.60 -4.66
CA PRO A 57 9.35 20.05 -5.33
C PRO A 57 10.61 19.70 -4.52
N GLY A 58 11.56 19.03 -5.17
CA GLY A 58 12.89 18.71 -4.63
C GLY A 58 13.50 17.47 -5.29
N ASN A 59 14.82 17.34 -5.26
CA ASN A 59 15.56 16.29 -5.96
C ASN A 59 15.65 14.94 -5.21
N ARG A 60 14.76 14.67 -4.24
CA ARG A 60 14.86 13.50 -3.36
C ARG A 60 13.72 12.53 -3.57
N ARG A 61 14.05 11.24 -3.68
CA ARG A 61 13.09 10.12 -3.74
C ARG A 61 12.14 10.09 -2.54
N SER A 62 12.56 10.64 -1.39
CA SER A 62 11.69 10.82 -0.21
C SER A 62 10.51 11.78 -0.41
N LEU A 63 10.42 12.44 -1.57
CA LEU A 63 9.33 13.32 -1.97
C LEU A 63 8.42 12.67 -3.02
N CYS A 64 8.71 11.43 -3.40
CA CYS A 64 7.87 10.63 -4.27
C CYS A 64 6.86 9.83 -3.46
N VAL A 65 5.67 9.68 -4.03
CA VAL A 65 4.66 8.73 -3.55
C VAL A 65 4.73 7.47 -4.40
N ASP A 66 4.45 6.31 -3.79
CA ASP A 66 4.52 5.02 -4.49
C ASP A 66 3.54 4.96 -5.65
N ILE A 67 2.29 5.40 -5.45
CA ILE A 67 1.31 5.54 -6.52
C ILE A 67 0.63 6.90 -6.47
N ALA A 68 0.52 7.55 -7.63
CA ALA A 68 -0.29 8.75 -7.80
C ALA A 68 -1.32 8.58 -8.93
N ILE A 69 -2.59 8.89 -8.66
CA ILE A 69 -3.64 9.01 -9.66
C ILE A 69 -3.90 10.48 -9.93
N LEU A 70 -3.72 10.90 -11.18
CA LEU A 70 -3.82 12.29 -11.60
C LEU A 70 -4.95 12.51 -12.59
N ARG A 71 -5.54 13.70 -12.53
CA ARG A 71 -6.24 14.34 -13.66
C ARG A 71 -5.42 15.55 -14.07
N ASP A 72 -4.94 15.56 -15.31
CA ASP A 72 -3.97 16.53 -15.80
C ASP A 72 -2.72 16.62 -14.91
N LYS A 73 -2.57 17.72 -14.15
CA LYS A 73 -1.48 17.95 -13.18
C LYS A 73 -1.96 17.84 -11.72
N ASN A 74 -3.25 17.66 -11.49
CA ASN A 74 -3.82 17.59 -10.15
C ASN A 74 -3.76 16.15 -9.64
N VAL A 75 -3.17 15.95 -8.47
CA VAL A 75 -3.11 14.64 -7.81
C VAL A 75 -4.42 14.43 -7.06
N LEU A 76 -5.21 13.47 -7.54
CA LEU A 76 -6.49 13.12 -6.92
C LEU A 76 -6.30 12.13 -5.77
N LEU A 77 -5.37 11.20 -5.94
CA LEU A 77 -5.03 10.19 -4.94
C LEU A 77 -3.53 9.96 -4.91
N ALA A 78 -2.96 10.04 -3.72
CA ALA A 78 -1.62 9.53 -3.40
C ALA A 78 -1.78 8.26 -2.56
N ILE A 79 -0.97 7.24 -2.83
CA ILE A 79 -0.95 6.01 -2.05
C ILE A 79 0.50 5.72 -1.66
N GLU A 80 0.72 5.47 -0.37
CA GLU A 80 1.96 4.97 0.19
C GLU A 80 1.75 3.51 0.61
N PHE A 81 2.69 2.65 0.25
CA PHE A 81 2.68 1.23 0.57
C PHE A 81 3.75 0.91 1.60
N LYS A 82 3.41 -0.06 2.43
CA LYS A 82 4.35 -0.79 3.26
C LYS A 82 4.03 -2.27 3.16
N TYR A 83 5.05 -3.10 3.18
CA TYR A 83 4.87 -4.54 3.07
C TYR A 83 5.79 -5.29 4.02
N GLU A 84 5.18 -6.12 4.87
CA GLU A 84 5.87 -7.13 5.67
C GLU A 84 5.50 -8.51 5.11
N PRO A 85 6.47 -9.27 4.57
CA PRO A 85 6.23 -10.65 4.13
C PRO A 85 6.08 -11.60 5.33
N ASP A 86 5.41 -12.74 5.12
CA ASP A 86 5.26 -13.75 6.16
C ASP A 86 6.62 -14.36 6.53
N HIS A 87 7.03 -14.23 7.78
CA HIS A 87 8.29 -14.75 8.31
C HIS A 87 8.41 -16.27 8.17
N ARG A 88 7.29 -17.00 8.09
CA ARG A 88 7.27 -18.45 7.85
C ARG A 88 7.86 -18.81 6.49
N ARG A 89 7.88 -17.89 5.52
CA ARG A 89 8.51 -18.08 4.20
C ARG A 89 10.03 -18.14 4.26
N GLY A 90 10.63 -17.87 5.42
CA GLY A 90 12.03 -18.13 5.69
C GLY A 90 12.34 -19.42 6.43
N ILE A 91 11.34 -20.24 6.76
CA ILE A 91 11.52 -21.42 7.61
C ILE A 91 11.48 -22.70 6.77
N GLY A 92 12.38 -23.63 7.04
CA GLY A 92 12.35 -24.98 6.46
C GLY A 92 13.12 -25.11 5.15
N ASN A 93 12.97 -26.27 4.51
CA ASN A 93 13.73 -26.61 3.29
C ASN A 93 13.17 -25.94 2.03
N ASP A 94 11.90 -25.50 2.07
CA ASP A 94 11.21 -24.83 0.97
C ASP A 94 11.18 -23.30 1.18
N ALA A 95 12.08 -22.77 2.01
CA ALA A 95 12.16 -21.34 2.27
C ALA A 95 12.47 -20.55 0.98
N GLU A 96 11.64 -19.57 0.69
CA GLU A 96 11.75 -18.72 -0.51
C GLU A 96 12.44 -17.38 -0.20
N ILE A 97 12.50 -17.00 1.09
CA ILE A 97 13.14 -15.77 1.56
C ILE A 97 14.18 -16.15 2.61
N LEU A 98 15.39 -15.61 2.50
CA LEU A 98 16.43 -15.88 3.50
C LEU A 98 16.02 -15.34 4.89
N PRO A 99 16.14 -16.12 5.99
CA PRO A 99 15.81 -15.68 7.35
C PRO A 99 16.41 -14.32 7.74
N SER A 100 17.66 -14.07 7.32
CA SER A 100 18.39 -12.83 7.62
C SER A 100 17.81 -11.58 6.95
N LYS A 101 16.85 -11.73 6.02
CA LYS A 101 16.12 -10.61 5.43
C LYS A 101 14.97 -10.13 6.31
N PHE A 102 14.60 -10.89 7.34
CA PHE A 102 13.52 -10.55 8.26
C PHE A 102 14.02 -9.99 9.61
N ASP A 103 15.32 -9.90 9.90
CA ASP A 103 15.79 -9.57 11.25
C ASP A 103 15.98 -8.05 11.46
N PRO A 104 15.29 -7.41 12.43
CA PRO A 104 14.22 -7.94 13.30
C PRO A 104 12.82 -7.92 12.66
N SER A 105 12.66 -7.16 11.57
CA SER A 105 11.52 -7.17 10.64
C SER A 105 11.95 -6.40 9.38
N VAL A 106 11.28 -6.61 8.24
CA VAL A 106 11.50 -5.76 7.05
C VAL A 106 10.98 -4.34 7.31
N VAL A 107 9.93 -4.22 8.13
CA VAL A 107 9.21 -2.99 8.42
C VAL A 107 9.48 -2.47 9.84
N LEU A 108 9.64 -1.15 9.97
CA LEU A 108 9.64 -0.47 11.27
C LEU A 108 8.22 0.00 11.59
N TRP A 109 7.75 -0.22 12.82
CA TRP A 109 6.38 0.16 13.22
C TRP A 109 6.18 1.66 13.48
N GLY A 110 7.19 2.29 14.10
CA GLY A 110 7.07 3.65 14.64
C GLY A 110 7.40 4.76 13.63
N LYS A 111 7.90 5.89 14.16
CA LYS A 111 8.24 7.13 13.44
C LYS A 111 9.20 6.99 12.24
N ASP A 112 9.86 5.85 12.12
CA ASP A 112 10.83 5.56 11.06
C ASP A 112 10.29 4.58 10.00
N GLY A 113 9.03 4.11 10.14
CA GLY A 113 8.35 3.25 9.17
C GLY A 113 6.85 3.56 9.08
N VAL A 114 5.98 2.64 9.49
CA VAL A 114 4.51 2.74 9.26
C VAL A 114 3.92 4.10 9.70
N LEU A 115 4.27 4.59 10.89
CA LEU A 115 3.78 5.89 11.37
C LEU A 115 4.23 7.06 10.46
N LYS A 116 5.46 6.99 9.96
CA LYS A 116 6.01 8.02 9.05
C LYS A 116 5.20 8.13 7.77
N ASP A 117 4.79 7.00 7.20
CA ASP A 117 4.03 6.96 5.96
C ASP A 117 2.60 7.50 6.17
N ILE A 118 1.99 7.22 7.32
CA ILE A 118 0.71 7.81 7.75
C ILE A 118 0.81 9.34 7.87
N GLU A 119 1.80 9.84 8.63
CA GLU A 119 2.03 11.29 8.81
C GLU A 119 2.31 11.98 7.47
N ARG A 120 3.04 11.31 6.58
CA ARG A 120 3.33 11.77 5.23
C ARG A 120 2.06 11.89 4.39
N CYS A 121 1.18 10.88 4.38
CA CYS A 121 -0.12 10.97 3.72
C CYS A 121 -0.99 12.11 4.26
N GLN A 122 -1.05 12.28 5.58
CA GLN A 122 -1.76 13.41 6.20
C GLN A 122 -1.21 14.76 5.72
N SER A 123 0.12 14.88 5.65
CA SER A 123 0.80 16.10 5.18
C SER A 123 0.48 16.43 3.72
N TYR A 124 0.29 15.43 2.85
CA TYR A 124 -0.05 15.67 1.44
C TYR A 124 -1.39 16.37 1.29
N VAL A 125 -2.38 15.93 2.08
CA VAL A 125 -3.72 16.53 2.08
C VAL A 125 -3.68 17.89 2.74
N ALA A 126 -3.07 18.00 3.93
CA ALA A 126 -3.01 19.26 4.68
C ALA A 126 -2.32 20.40 3.90
N ASN A 127 -1.33 20.07 3.07
CA ASN A 127 -0.60 21.03 2.26
C ASN A 127 -1.13 21.18 0.83
N GLY A 128 -2.32 20.63 0.52
CA GLY A 128 -2.96 20.73 -0.79
C GLY A 128 -2.16 20.09 -1.95
N LYS A 129 -1.34 19.07 -1.64
CA LYS A 129 -0.54 18.34 -2.63
C LYS A 129 -1.30 17.18 -3.27
N SER A 130 -2.34 16.68 -2.61
CA SER A 130 -3.31 15.73 -3.13
C SER A 130 -4.69 16.02 -2.56
N GLU A 131 -5.75 15.71 -3.31
CA GLU A 131 -7.13 15.78 -2.79
C GLU A 131 -7.40 14.74 -1.70
N ALA A 132 -6.81 13.55 -1.87
CA ALA A 132 -6.86 12.46 -0.90
C ALA A 132 -5.53 11.70 -0.86
N ALA A 133 -5.23 11.07 0.27
CA ALA A 133 -4.05 10.21 0.43
C ALA A 133 -4.41 8.96 1.24
N VAL A 134 -3.76 7.85 0.91
CA VAL A 134 -3.97 6.56 1.58
C VAL A 134 -2.63 5.96 1.98
N SER A 135 -2.52 5.55 3.23
CA SER A 135 -1.43 4.69 3.70
C SER A 135 -1.94 3.25 3.75
N LEU A 136 -1.27 2.32 3.07
CA LEU A 136 -1.57 0.90 3.05
C LEU A 136 -0.37 0.12 3.55
N PHE A 137 -0.48 -0.48 4.73
CA PHE A 137 0.50 -1.46 5.21
C PHE A 137 -0.09 -2.86 5.11
N VAL A 138 0.51 -3.70 4.28
CA VAL A 138 0.19 -5.13 4.13
C VAL A 138 1.11 -5.92 5.07
N ASP A 139 0.49 -6.62 6.02
CA ASP A 139 1.14 -7.50 7.00
C ASP A 139 0.78 -8.95 6.67
N GLU A 140 1.61 -9.58 5.83
CA GLU A 140 1.49 -10.98 5.46
C GLU A 140 1.97 -11.85 6.63
N GLY A 141 1.14 -12.79 7.09
CA GLY A 141 1.45 -13.64 8.24
C GLY A 141 1.22 -12.99 9.62
N GLY A 142 0.80 -11.72 9.68
CA GLY A 142 0.31 -11.10 10.91
C GLY A 142 1.40 -10.70 11.92
N CYS A 143 2.62 -10.39 11.45
CA CYS A 143 3.74 -10.01 12.33
C CYS A 143 3.43 -8.75 13.16
N PHE A 144 2.60 -7.83 12.65
CA PHE A 144 2.23 -6.57 13.30
C PHE A 144 0.76 -6.50 13.70
N ARG A 145 -0.09 -7.37 13.17
CA ARG A 145 -1.55 -7.32 13.35
C ARG A 145 -2.00 -7.27 14.82
N HIS A 146 -1.22 -7.84 15.73
CA HIS A 146 -1.51 -7.83 17.17
C HIS A 146 -1.34 -6.45 17.83
N ARG A 147 -0.79 -5.45 17.12
CA ARG A 147 -0.59 -4.09 17.63
C ARG A 147 -1.83 -3.24 17.42
N ASP A 148 -2.07 -2.32 18.35
CA ASP A 148 -3.09 -1.30 18.19
C ASP A 148 -2.81 -0.45 16.94
N PRO A 149 -3.84 -0.13 16.12
CA PRO A 149 -3.66 0.69 14.94
C PRO A 149 -3.21 2.10 15.33
N HIS A 150 -2.32 2.69 14.52
CA HIS A 150 -1.98 4.10 14.65
C HIS A 150 -3.23 4.98 14.44
N SER A 151 -3.24 6.17 15.05
CA SER A 151 -4.40 7.08 14.96
C SER A 151 -4.79 7.39 13.50
N GLY A 152 -6.09 7.37 13.21
CA GLY A 152 -6.62 7.60 11.86
C GLY A 152 -6.46 6.42 10.90
N THR A 153 -6.08 5.24 11.41
CA THR A 153 -6.00 4.01 10.63
C THR A 153 -6.84 2.89 11.24
N SER A 154 -7.07 1.82 10.48
CA SER A 154 -7.80 0.65 10.95
C SER A 154 -7.24 -0.62 10.32
N TRP A 155 -7.19 -1.69 11.10
CA TRP A 155 -6.90 -3.03 10.59
C TRP A 155 -8.10 -3.58 9.82
N ILE A 156 -7.83 -4.22 8.69
CA ILE A 156 -8.77 -4.95 7.86
C ILE A 156 -8.17 -6.33 7.64
N ASP A 157 -8.85 -7.34 8.17
CA ASP A 157 -8.41 -8.72 8.06
C ASP A 157 -8.93 -9.34 6.77
N TRP A 158 -8.06 -10.01 6.03
CA TRP A 158 -8.40 -10.76 4.85
C TRP A 158 -8.45 -12.24 5.22
N PRO A 159 -9.63 -12.76 5.59
CA PRO A 159 -9.77 -14.16 5.94
C PRO A 159 -9.48 -15.00 4.70
N ASN A 160 -8.58 -15.97 4.84
CA ASN A 160 -8.33 -16.94 3.79
C ASN A 160 -9.18 -18.18 4.03
N ALA A 161 -10.02 -18.55 3.07
CA ALA A 161 -10.81 -19.78 3.12
C ALA A 161 -9.96 -21.04 2.88
N ASP A 162 -8.81 -20.89 2.20
CA ASP A 162 -8.01 -21.99 1.65
C ASP A 162 -6.72 -22.29 2.45
N GLY A 163 -6.53 -21.65 3.62
CA GLY A 163 -5.48 -22.01 4.58
C GLY A 163 -4.05 -21.55 4.26
N HIS A 164 -3.83 -20.71 3.24
CA HIS A 164 -2.49 -20.23 2.84
C HIS A 164 -1.87 -19.15 3.77
N GLY A 165 -2.41 -18.95 4.97
CA GLY A 165 -1.97 -17.91 5.91
C GLY A 165 -2.93 -16.73 5.98
N GLU A 166 -2.68 -15.83 6.94
CA GLU A 166 -3.51 -14.65 7.19
C GLU A 166 -2.83 -13.41 6.60
N VAL A 167 -3.60 -12.56 5.93
CA VAL A 167 -3.14 -11.23 5.50
C VAL A 167 -3.96 -10.20 6.24
N SER A 168 -3.29 -9.22 6.82
CA SER A 168 -3.93 -8.06 7.44
C SER A 168 -3.47 -6.79 6.76
N ILE A 169 -4.37 -5.84 6.56
CA ILE A 169 -4.01 -4.52 6.06
C ILE A 169 -4.32 -3.46 7.11
N LEU A 170 -3.33 -2.65 7.46
CA LEU A 170 -3.56 -1.39 8.16
C LEU A 170 -3.78 -0.29 7.12
N MET A 171 -4.99 0.26 7.10
CA MET A 171 -5.37 1.30 6.14
C MET A 171 -5.68 2.62 6.83
N GLY A 172 -5.10 3.71 6.34
CA GLY A 172 -5.48 5.09 6.67
C GLY A 172 -5.99 5.79 5.42
N CYS A 173 -7.12 6.50 5.52
CA CYS A 173 -7.65 7.32 4.43
C CYS A 173 -7.78 8.77 4.89
N PHE A 174 -7.09 9.67 4.19
CA PHE A 174 -7.01 11.09 4.54
C PHE A 174 -7.54 11.94 3.39
N GLY A 175 -8.26 13.01 3.72
CA GLY A 175 -8.87 13.91 2.72
C GLY A 175 -10.19 13.39 2.16
N ALA A 176 -10.71 14.11 1.17
CA ALA A 176 -12.03 13.82 0.60
C ALA A 176 -11.92 12.85 -0.58
N LEU A 177 -12.10 11.55 -0.33
CA LEU A 177 -12.28 10.54 -1.38
C LEU A 177 -13.65 10.73 -2.05
N LYS A 178 -13.78 11.71 -2.95
CA LYS A 178 -15.01 11.95 -3.73
C LYS A 178 -15.14 11.01 -4.94
#